data_AF-A0A8H7EP55-F1
#
_entry.id   AF-A0A8H7EP55-F1
#
_cell.length_a   1.000
_cell.length_b   1.000
_cell.length_c   1.000
_cell.angle_alpha   90.00
_cell.angle_beta   90.00
_cell.angle_gamma   90.00
#
_symmetry.space_group_name_H-M   'P 1'
#
loop_
_entity.id
_entity.type
_entity.pdbx_description
1 polymer ?
#
loop_
_entity_poly.entity_id
_entity_poly.type
_entity_poly.pdbx_seq_one_letter_code
_entity_poly.pdbx_strand_id
1 'polypeptide(L)'
;MSFQSLSNEELGQLVCQQLAINEDEAELPNEILMDLEDTTKYSKTKNIKKFESNLPSYGGGKWTKSGALNKILYSKVKKYKLDRLSVVLQKYKGGDKLRATGQAAIEAYKELYKCLHQEVNEPPTAEEFKRILERLRRLAVYAFTTGKHINNDAKNICNKGR
;
A
#
# COMPACT_ATOMS: atom_id res chain seq x y z
N MET A 1 21.15 26.66 16.48
CA MET A 1 22.24 26.56 15.49
C MET A 1 21.67 26.86 14.11
N SER A 2 22.34 27.68 13.30
CA SER A 2 21.87 28.06 11.96
C SER A 2 22.25 26.96 10.95
N PHE A 3 21.28 26.46 10.18
CA PHE A 3 21.52 25.45 9.13
C PHE A 3 22.47 25.93 8.01
N GLN A 4 22.82 27.22 7.98
CA GLN A 4 23.69 27.83 6.98
C GLN A 4 25.18 27.56 7.21
N SER A 5 25.58 27.05 8.38
CA SER A 5 26.97 26.75 8.70
C SER A 5 27.34 25.26 8.60
N LEU A 6 26.38 24.41 8.23
CA LEU A 6 26.61 22.96 8.12
C LEU A 6 27.23 22.64 6.77
N SER A 7 28.29 21.82 6.78
CA SER A 7 28.84 21.22 5.58
C SER A 7 27.83 20.27 4.92
N ASN A 8 28.01 19.97 3.63
CA ASN A 8 27.16 19.01 2.91
C ASN A 8 27.17 17.61 3.57
N GLU A 9 28.27 17.26 4.23
CA GLU A 9 28.45 15.98 4.92
C GLU A 9 27.67 15.95 6.24
N GLU A 10 27.69 17.04 7.00
CA GLU A 10 26.90 17.21 8.22
C GLU A 10 25.40 17.32 7.92
N LEU A 11 25.02 18.02 6.84
CA LEU A 11 23.63 18.01 6.33
C LEU A 11 23.19 16.60 5.91
N GLY A 12 24.08 15.83 5.28
CA GLY A 12 23.85 14.44 4.92
C GLY A 12 23.60 13.56 6.14
N GLN A 13 24.42 13.69 7.19
CA GLN A 13 24.24 12.97 8.45
C GLN A 13 22.97 13.37 9.18
N LEU A 14 22.63 14.66 9.24
CA LEU A 14 21.40 15.16 9.87
C LEU A 14 20.15 14.61 9.18
N VAL A 15 20.15 14.57 7.85
CA VAL A 15 19.04 13.96 7.08
C VAL A 15 18.95 12.46 7.34
N CYS A 16 20.06 11.74 7.41
CA CYS A 16 20.07 10.32 7.78
C CYS A 16 19.56 10.08 9.20
N GLN A 17 19.91 10.95 10.16
CA GLN A 17 19.46 10.88 11.54
C GLN A 17 17.96 11.22 11.68
N GLN A 18 17.45 12.18 10.91
CA GLN A 18 16.01 12.52 10.88
C GLN A 18 15.15 11.43 10.23
N LEU A 19 15.75 10.65 9.31
CA LEU A 19 15.12 9.53 8.62
C LEU A 19 15.35 8.19 9.33
N ALA A 20 16.24 8.15 10.33
CA ALA A 20 16.44 6.97 11.16
C ALA A 20 15.17 6.72 11.96
N ILE A 21 14.62 5.53 11.81
CA ILE A 21 13.43 5.09 12.52
C ILE A 21 13.87 4.63 13.92
N ASN A 22 13.10 4.99 14.95
CA ASN A 22 13.38 4.66 16.36
C ASN A 22 13.68 3.16 16.53
N GLU A 23 14.66 2.83 17.38
CA GLU A 23 15.18 1.47 17.56
C GLU A 23 14.24 0.50 18.30
N ASP A 24 13.07 0.96 18.75
CA ASP A 24 12.01 0.15 19.37
C ASP A 24 10.94 -0.33 18.36
N GLU A 25 11.33 -0.62 17.11
CA GLU A 25 10.42 -1.20 16.13
C GLU A 25 10.19 -2.69 16.40
N ALA A 26 8.93 -3.09 16.56
CA ALA A 26 8.57 -4.49 16.60
C ALA A 26 9.01 -5.19 15.31
N GLU A 27 9.72 -6.31 15.45
CA GLU A 27 10.19 -7.08 14.31
C GLU A 27 9.02 -7.62 13.46
N LEU A 28 9.18 -7.56 12.14
CA LEU A 28 8.24 -8.17 11.21
C LEU A 28 8.28 -9.69 11.36
N PRO A 29 7.13 -10.38 11.37
CA PRO A 29 7.10 -11.84 11.31
C PRO A 29 7.89 -12.37 10.10
N ASN A 30 8.71 -13.39 10.33
CA ASN A 30 9.63 -13.94 9.33
C ASN A 30 8.93 -14.32 8.01
N GLU A 31 7.71 -14.87 8.08
CA GLU A 31 6.94 -15.28 6.90
C GLU A 31 6.48 -14.11 6.04
N ILE A 32 6.36 -12.91 6.61
CA ILE A 32 6.07 -11.67 5.88
C ILE A 32 7.38 -11.10 5.32
N LEU A 33 8.45 -11.11 6.11
CA LEU A 33 9.76 -10.62 5.70
C LEU A 33 10.29 -11.40 4.49
N MET A 34 10.26 -12.73 4.54
CA MET A 34 10.67 -13.60 3.42
C MET A 34 9.89 -13.28 2.15
N ASP A 35 8.57 -13.14 2.22
CA ASP A 35 7.76 -12.79 1.04
C ASP A 35 8.13 -11.42 0.45
N LEU A 36 8.49 -10.47 1.32
CA LEU A 36 8.93 -9.13 0.93
C LEU A 36 10.34 -9.13 0.30
N GLU A 37 11.18 -10.12 0.63
CA GLU A 37 12.56 -10.24 0.14
C GLU A 37 12.65 -11.15 -1.10
N ASP A 38 12.14 -12.38 -1.02
CA ASP A 38 12.40 -13.50 -1.95
C ASP A 38 11.78 -13.40 -3.34
N THR A 39 10.89 -12.44 -3.59
CA THR A 39 10.24 -12.32 -4.91
C THR A 39 10.90 -11.31 -5.83
N THR A 40 11.15 -11.70 -7.09
CA THR A 40 11.64 -10.78 -8.12
C THR A 40 10.67 -9.61 -8.33
N LYS A 41 11.17 -8.46 -8.78
CA LYS A 41 10.34 -7.25 -9.02
C LYS A 41 9.15 -7.52 -9.96
N TYR A 42 9.35 -8.34 -10.99
CA TYR A 42 8.28 -8.76 -11.91
C TYR A 42 7.22 -9.61 -11.21
N SER A 43 7.65 -10.62 -10.44
CA SER A 43 6.76 -11.48 -9.65
C SER A 43 5.94 -10.68 -8.64
N LYS A 44 6.58 -9.74 -7.91
CA LYS A 44 5.91 -8.82 -6.97
C LYS A 44 4.78 -8.05 -7.64
N THR A 45 5.05 -7.41 -8.79
CA THR A 45 4.01 -6.64 -9.50
C THR A 45 2.87 -7.50 -10.04
N LYS A 46 3.13 -8.73 -10.49
CA LYS A 46 2.10 -9.67 -10.93
C LYS A 46 1.24 -10.15 -9.75
N ASN A 47 1.87 -10.46 -8.63
CA ASN A 47 1.19 -10.94 -7.42
C ASN A 47 0.30 -9.86 -6.82
N ILE A 48 0.77 -8.61 -6.76
CA ILE A 48 -0.02 -7.44 -6.34
C ILE A 48 -1.28 -7.29 -7.20
N LYS A 49 -1.15 -7.33 -8.54
CA LYS A 49 -2.30 -7.21 -9.44
C LYS A 49 -3.29 -8.36 -9.27
N LYS A 50 -2.77 -9.60 -9.11
CA LYS A 50 -3.60 -10.78 -8.87
C LYS A 50 -4.33 -10.69 -7.53
N PHE A 51 -3.68 -10.13 -6.51
CA PHE A 51 -4.30 -9.87 -5.21
C PHE A 51 -5.45 -8.87 -5.36
N GLU A 52 -5.20 -7.71 -5.99
CA GLU A 52 -6.22 -6.68 -6.25
C GLU A 52 -7.41 -7.22 -7.05
N SER A 53 -7.18 -8.02 -8.09
CA SER A 53 -8.26 -8.56 -8.93
C SER A 53 -9.16 -9.58 -8.21
N ASN A 54 -8.65 -10.20 -7.14
CA ASN A 54 -9.38 -11.20 -6.37
C ASN A 54 -10.21 -10.57 -5.24
N LEU A 55 -10.10 -9.27 -5.00
CA LEU A 55 -10.83 -8.60 -3.93
C LEU A 55 -12.26 -8.28 -4.36
N PRO A 56 -13.25 -8.55 -3.50
CA PRO A 56 -14.61 -8.15 -3.77
C PRO A 56 -14.74 -6.62 -3.74
N SER A 57 -15.59 -6.09 -4.61
CA SER A 57 -15.91 -4.67 -4.62
C SER A 57 -16.92 -4.35 -3.53
N TYR A 58 -16.57 -3.41 -2.66
CA TYR A 58 -17.45 -2.90 -1.61
C TYR A 58 -17.99 -1.51 -1.96
N GLY A 59 -19.31 -1.38 -1.94
CA GLY A 59 -20.00 -0.10 -2.12
C GLY A 59 -20.17 0.63 -0.78
N GLY A 60 -19.89 1.93 -0.75
CA GLY A 60 -20.11 2.79 0.44
C GLY A 60 -20.35 4.26 0.10
N GLY A 61 -20.63 4.58 -1.17
CA GLY A 61 -20.81 5.96 -1.65
C GLY A 61 -19.53 6.56 -2.23
N LYS A 62 -19.43 7.89 -2.22
CA LYS A 62 -18.39 8.64 -2.95
C LYS A 62 -16.95 8.32 -2.50
N TRP A 63 -16.74 7.87 -1.25
CA TRP A 63 -15.41 7.62 -0.70
C TRP A 63 -14.85 6.23 -1.06
N THR A 64 -15.69 5.27 -1.49
CA THR A 64 -15.25 3.93 -1.92
C THR A 64 -14.83 3.86 -3.38
N LYS A 65 -14.84 4.98 -4.11
CA LYS A 65 -14.43 5.07 -5.51
C LYS A 65 -13.47 6.24 -5.74
N SER A 66 -12.52 6.06 -6.65
CA SER A 66 -11.72 7.15 -7.19
C SER A 66 -12.56 8.08 -8.06
N GLY A 67 -12.18 9.36 -8.12
CA GLY A 67 -12.76 10.28 -9.09
C GLY A 67 -12.37 9.86 -10.50
N ALA A 68 -13.32 9.87 -11.44
CA ALA A 68 -13.07 9.53 -12.83
C ALA A 68 -12.85 10.81 -13.65
N LEU A 69 -11.70 10.92 -14.32
CA LEU A 69 -11.49 11.95 -15.34
C LEU A 69 -12.09 11.44 -16.66
N ASN A 70 -12.91 12.24 -17.33
CA ASN A 70 -13.45 11.89 -18.65
C ASN A 70 -12.29 11.64 -19.64
N LYS A 71 -12.35 10.55 -20.42
CA LYS A 71 -11.29 10.16 -21.39
C LYS A 71 -10.95 11.27 -22.40
N ILE A 72 -11.93 12.08 -22.81
CA ILE A 72 -11.76 13.21 -23.75
C ILE A 72 -11.03 14.38 -23.06
N LEU A 73 -11.33 14.64 -21.78
CA LEU A 73 -10.61 15.64 -20.99
C LEU A 73 -9.19 15.17 -20.69
N TYR A 74 -9.01 13.88 -20.39
CA TYR A 74 -7.70 13.29 -20.13
C TYR A 74 -6.74 13.46 -21.31
N SER A 75 -7.20 13.17 -22.54
CA SER A 75 -6.36 13.32 -23.74
C SER A 75 -5.96 14.77 -24.00
N LYS A 76 -6.89 15.72 -23.80
CA LYS A 76 -6.59 17.16 -23.89
C LYS A 76 -5.61 17.60 -22.82
N VAL A 77 -5.84 17.29 -21.54
CA VAL A 77 -4.97 17.70 -20.42
C VAL A 77 -3.58 17.06 -20.53
N LYS A 78 -3.49 15.81 -21.00
CA LYS A 78 -2.21 15.12 -21.28
C LYS A 78 -1.43 15.82 -22.39
N LYS A 79 -2.09 16.33 -23.44
CA LYS A 79 -1.46 17.10 -24.53
C LYS A 79 -0.75 18.35 -24.01
N TYR A 80 -1.28 18.98 -22.97
CA TYR A 80 -0.70 20.20 -22.36
C TYR A 80 0.33 19.92 -21.26
N LYS A 81 0.73 18.66 -21.02
CA LYS A 81 1.66 18.27 -19.93
C LYS A 81 1.35 18.97 -18.61
N LEU A 82 0.07 19.03 -18.22
CA LEU A 82 -0.31 19.69 -16.98
C LEU A 82 0.21 18.88 -15.80
N ASP A 83 1.31 19.36 -15.23
CA ASP A 83 2.09 18.68 -14.18
C ASP A 83 1.20 18.35 -12.96
N ARG A 84 0.25 19.23 -12.66
CA ARG A 84 -0.78 19.07 -11.63
C ARG A 84 -1.72 17.87 -11.87
N LEU A 85 -2.07 17.54 -13.12
CA LEU A 85 -2.90 16.36 -13.40
C LEU A 85 -2.17 15.07 -13.03
N SER A 86 -0.86 15.01 -13.31
CA SER A 86 -0.06 13.82 -13.01
C SER A 86 -0.05 13.51 -11.50
N VAL A 87 0.08 14.56 -10.67
CA VAL A 87 0.02 14.48 -9.21
C VAL A 87 -1.36 14.04 -8.74
N VAL A 88 -2.44 14.61 -9.29
CA VAL A 88 -3.83 14.22 -8.95
C VAL A 88 -4.09 12.74 -9.26
N LEU A 89 -3.67 12.25 -10.42
CA LEU A 89 -3.84 10.86 -10.80
C LEU A 89 -3.02 9.90 -9.92
N GLN A 90 -1.82 10.31 -9.52
CA GLN A 90 -1.01 9.53 -8.57
C GLN A 90 -1.67 9.46 -7.19
N LYS A 91 -2.30 10.54 -6.73
CA LYS A 91 -3.11 10.52 -5.50
C LYS A 91 -4.29 9.57 -5.61
N TYR A 92 -5.03 9.59 -6.72
CA TYR A 92 -6.12 8.62 -6.95
C TYR A 92 -5.61 7.18 -6.96
N LYS A 93 -4.50 6.91 -7.65
CA LYS A 93 -3.87 5.58 -7.66
C LYS A 93 -3.45 5.12 -6.26
N GLY A 94 -2.87 6.01 -5.45
CA GLY A 94 -2.56 5.71 -4.04
C GLY A 94 -3.82 5.40 -3.22
N GLY A 95 -4.88 6.18 -3.41
CA GLY A 95 -6.17 5.95 -2.78
C GLY A 95 -6.81 4.62 -3.18
N ASP A 96 -6.71 4.22 -4.44
CA ASP A 96 -7.23 2.93 -4.93
C ASP A 96 -6.52 1.74 -4.26
N LYS A 97 -5.21 1.83 -4.06
CA LYS A 97 -4.47 0.79 -3.34
C LYS A 97 -4.87 0.72 -1.85
N LEU A 98 -5.09 1.87 -1.20
CA LEU A 98 -5.60 1.90 0.18
C LEU A 98 -7.01 1.29 0.29
N ARG A 99 -7.87 1.54 -0.71
CA ARG A 99 -9.19 0.89 -0.76
C ARG A 99 -9.04 -0.61 -0.92
N ALA A 100 -8.13 -1.10 -1.77
CA ALA A 100 -7.86 -2.54 -1.88
C ALA A 100 -7.41 -3.15 -0.54
N THR A 101 -6.51 -2.48 0.20
CA THR A 101 -6.15 -2.89 1.57
C THR A 101 -7.38 -2.94 2.49
N GLY A 102 -8.26 -1.94 2.42
CA GLY A 102 -9.51 -1.92 3.19
C GLY A 102 -10.47 -3.06 2.81
N GLN A 103 -10.63 -3.37 1.52
CA GLN A 103 -11.47 -4.47 1.04
C GLN A 103 -10.95 -5.82 1.54
N ALA A 104 -9.63 -6.02 1.53
CA ALA A 104 -8.99 -7.22 2.08
C ALA A 104 -9.17 -7.32 3.60
N ALA A 105 -9.07 -6.20 4.32
CA ALA A 105 -9.31 -6.16 5.76
C ALA A 105 -10.77 -6.49 6.11
N ILE A 106 -11.74 -6.01 5.32
CA ILE A 106 -13.17 -6.36 5.47
C ILE A 106 -13.38 -7.86 5.27
N GLU A 107 -12.71 -8.48 4.29
CA GLU A 107 -12.80 -9.92 4.08
C GLU A 107 -12.27 -10.72 5.28
N ALA A 108 -11.11 -10.34 5.82
CA ALA A 108 -10.56 -10.97 7.02
C ALA A 108 -11.48 -10.75 8.24
N TYR A 109 -12.02 -9.54 8.40
CA TYR A 109 -12.99 -9.22 9.46
C TYR A 109 -14.24 -10.10 9.36
N LYS A 110 -14.82 -10.25 8.17
CA LYS A 110 -16.03 -11.07 7.98
C LYS A 110 -15.79 -12.53 8.31
N GLU A 111 -14.63 -13.08 7.95
CA GLU A 111 -14.28 -14.46 8.30
C GLU A 111 -14.09 -14.62 9.81
N LEU A 112 -13.35 -13.73 10.46
CA LEU A 112 -13.18 -13.75 11.91
C LEU A 112 -14.50 -13.58 12.65
N TYR A 113 -15.35 -12.65 12.18
CA TYR A 113 -16.66 -12.41 12.76
C TYR A 113 -17.53 -13.65 12.69
N LYS A 114 -17.51 -14.38 11.57
CA LYS A 114 -18.20 -15.67 11.41
C LYS A 114 -17.67 -16.72 12.39
N CYS A 115 -16.35 -16.85 12.53
CA CYS A 115 -15.76 -17.80 13.49
C CYS A 115 -16.15 -17.47 14.94
N LEU A 116 -16.27 -16.19 15.27
CA LEU A 116 -16.64 -15.74 16.62
C LEU A 116 -18.14 -15.88 16.93
N HIS A 117 -19.00 -15.70 15.92
CA HIS A 117 -20.46 -15.68 16.08
C HIS A 117 -21.15 -16.88 15.42
N GLN A 118 -20.41 -17.95 15.10
CA GLN A 118 -20.98 -19.20 14.62
C GLN A 118 -21.84 -19.80 15.74
N GLU A 119 -23.16 -19.78 15.57
CA GLU A 119 -24.14 -20.45 16.46
C GLU A 119 -24.15 -21.99 16.30
N VAL A 120 -23.12 -22.58 15.69
CA VAL A 120 -23.06 -24.02 15.39
C VAL A 120 -22.26 -24.72 16.48
N ASN A 121 -22.71 -25.92 16.89
CA ASN A 121 -22.17 -26.77 17.97
C ASN A 121 -20.69 -27.18 17.86
N GLU A 122 -19.91 -26.63 16.93
CA GLU A 122 -18.51 -26.97 16.73
C GLU A 122 -17.63 -25.71 16.68
N PRO A 123 -16.50 -25.70 17.42
CA PRO A 123 -15.56 -24.59 17.39
C PRO A 123 -14.93 -24.44 16.00
N PRO A 124 -14.57 -23.21 15.59
CA PRO A 124 -13.88 -22.97 14.33
C PRO A 124 -12.61 -23.83 14.22
N THR A 125 -12.45 -24.47 13.05
CA THR A 125 -11.36 -25.42 12.80
C THR A 125 -10.01 -24.71 12.69
N ALA A 126 -8.93 -25.43 13.00
CA ALA A 126 -7.58 -24.91 12.81
C ALA A 126 -7.33 -24.48 11.35
N GLU A 127 -7.94 -25.17 10.39
CA GLU A 127 -7.87 -24.90 8.96
C GLU A 127 -8.52 -23.55 8.60
N GLU A 128 -9.61 -23.16 9.25
CA GLU A 128 -10.25 -21.86 9.06
C GLU A 128 -9.34 -20.73 9.55
N PHE A 129 -8.75 -20.87 10.74
CA PHE A 129 -7.79 -19.89 11.24
C PHE A 129 -6.54 -19.80 10.38
N LYS A 130 -5.99 -20.92 9.90
CA LYS A 130 -4.85 -20.93 8.97
C LYS A 130 -5.18 -20.15 7.69
N ARG A 131 -6.39 -20.32 7.13
CA ARG A 131 -6.84 -19.58 5.94
C ARG A 131 -6.92 -18.07 6.20
N ILE A 132 -7.48 -17.67 7.34
CA ILE A 132 -7.57 -16.26 7.75
C ILE A 132 -6.17 -15.67 7.94
N LEU A 133 -5.28 -16.39 8.61
CA LEU A 133 -3.90 -15.97 8.85
C LEU A 133 -3.14 -15.79 7.53
N GLU A 134 -3.27 -16.72 6.57
CA GLU A 134 -2.66 -16.59 5.24
C GLU A 134 -3.22 -15.39 4.46
N ARG A 135 -4.52 -15.09 4.57
CA ARG A 135 -5.11 -13.88 3.97
C ARG A 135 -4.54 -12.60 4.59
N LEU A 136 -4.41 -12.55 5.92
CA LEU A 136 -3.82 -11.43 6.64
C LEU A 136 -2.33 -11.25 6.31
N ARG A 137 -1.57 -12.34 6.19
CA ARG A 137 -0.17 -12.33 5.75
C ARG A 137 -0.03 -11.72 4.36
N ARG A 138 -0.85 -12.17 3.40
CA ARG A 138 -0.87 -11.60 2.03
C ARG A 138 -1.27 -10.14 2.00
N LEU A 139 -2.23 -9.74 2.85
CA LEU A 139 -2.63 -8.35 3.03
C LEU A 139 -1.46 -7.49 3.54
N ALA A 140 -0.72 -7.96 4.54
CA ALA A 140 0.46 -7.27 5.05
C ALA A 140 1.54 -7.10 3.96
N VAL A 141 1.87 -8.19 3.25
CA VAL A 141 2.82 -8.17 2.13
C VAL A 141 2.37 -7.17 1.05
N TYR A 142 1.08 -7.20 0.67
CA TYR A 142 0.51 -6.26 -0.29
C TYR A 142 0.64 -4.80 0.18
N ALA A 143 0.31 -4.53 1.45
CA ALA A 143 0.34 -3.19 2.03
C ALA A 143 1.77 -2.61 2.07
N PHE A 144 2.75 -3.37 2.57
CA PHE A 144 4.14 -2.94 2.62
C PHE A 144 4.74 -2.77 1.22
N THR A 145 4.47 -3.70 0.30
CA THR A 145 4.96 -3.58 -1.08
C THR A 145 4.35 -2.37 -1.78
N THR A 146 3.06 -2.12 -1.54
CA THR A 146 2.36 -0.92 -2.01
C THR A 146 2.97 0.36 -1.45
N GLY A 147 3.26 0.40 -0.15
CA GLY A 147 3.92 1.53 0.50
C GLY A 147 5.28 1.83 -0.12
N LYS A 148 6.11 0.79 -0.34
CA LYS A 148 7.39 0.91 -1.05
C LYS A 148 7.22 1.46 -2.46
N HIS A 149 6.19 1.03 -3.20
CA HIS A 149 5.88 1.57 -4.51
C HIS A 149 5.46 3.04 -4.47
N ILE A 150 4.65 3.45 -3.49
CA ILE A 150 4.23 4.84 -3.32
C ILE A 150 5.45 5.73 -2.98
N ASN A 151 6.33 5.27 -2.09
CA ASN A 151 7.57 5.99 -1.76
C ASN A 151 8.48 6.17 -2.97
N ASN A 152 8.64 5.13 -3.79
CA ASN A 152 9.41 5.22 -5.03
C ASN A 152 8.75 6.16 -6.05
N ASP A 153 7.42 6.11 -6.20
CA ASP A 153 6.67 7.04 -7.05
C ASP A 153 6.86 8.49 -6.56
N ALA A 154 6.84 8.74 -5.25
CA ALA A 154 7.08 10.05 -4.65
C ALA A 154 8.50 10.58 -4.92
N LYS A 155 9.53 9.74 -4.70
CA LYS A 155 10.94 10.09 -5.03
C LYS A 155 11.11 10.46 -6.51
N ASN A 156 10.45 9.73 -7.40
CA ASN A 156 10.49 10.01 -8.83
C ASN A 156 9.83 11.34 -9.21
N ILE A 157 8.82 11.79 -8.48
CA ILE A 157 8.20 13.12 -8.69
C ILE A 157 9.20 14.21 -8.27
N CYS A 158 9.79 14.09 -7.08
CA CYS A 158 10.77 15.06 -6.59
C CYS A 158 11.96 15.20 -7.54
N ASN A 159 12.42 14.09 -8.13
CA ASN A 159 13.58 14.09 -9.03
C ASN A 159 13.27 14.58 -10.46
N LYS A 160 11.99 14.61 -10.87
CA LYS A 160 11.56 15.11 -12.20
C LYS A 160 11.22 16.61 -12.21
N GLY A 161 11.28 17.27 -11.05
CA GLY A 161 11.07 18.71 -10.89
C GLY A 161 12.36 19.55 -10.97
N ARG A 162 13.48 18.98 -11.43
CA ARG A 162 14.71 19.70 -11.80
C ARG A 162 14.89 19.70 -13.31
#